data_AF-A0A7V6CW89-F1
#
_entry.id   AF-A0A7V6CW89-F1
#
_cell.length_a   1.000
_cell.length_b   1.000
_cell.length_c   1.000
_cell.angle_alpha   90.00
_cell.angle_beta   90.00
_cell.angle_gamma   90.00
#
_symmetry.space_group_name_H-M   'P 1'
#
loop_
_entity.id
_entity.type
_entity.pdbx_description
1 polymer ?
#
loop_
_entity_poly.entity_id
_entity_poly.type
_entity_poly.pdbx_seq_one_letter_code
_entity_poly.pdbx_strand_id
1 'polypeptide(L)'
;MRILVINPNSSKHMTEHIRAEILRIKRDDTEVTVVANAGAPPAIESARDVALAVPPLLEQVKRANEEGYDAVIIACFSDPGLQAAREVSDILVLGIEETTLHVAAMLGHKFTILTPLAKRIPAK
;
A
#
# COMPACT_ATOMS: atom_id res chain seq x y z
N MET A 1 1.46 -18.50 4.63
CA MET A 1 2.15 -17.18 4.54
C MET A 1 1.25 -16.10 5.12
N ARG A 2 1.78 -15.18 5.91
CA ARG A 2 1.06 -14.09 6.58
C ARG A 2 1.47 -12.75 5.97
N ILE A 3 0.53 -12.03 5.36
CA ILE A 3 0.77 -10.73 4.73
C ILE A 3 0.03 -9.64 5.48
N LEU A 4 0.73 -8.56 5.83
CA LEU A 4 0.13 -7.33 6.33
C LEU A 4 -0.12 -6.38 5.17
N VAL A 5 -1.37 -6.00 4.93
CA VAL A 5 -1.74 -4.97 3.97
C VAL A 5 -2.11 -3.71 4.71
N ILE A 6 -1.33 -2.66 4.47
CA ILE A 6 -1.49 -1.36 5.12
C ILE A 6 -2.20 -0.45 4.12
N ASN A 7 -3.42 -0.03 4.45
CA ASN A 7 -4.02 1.17 3.86
C ASN A 7 -3.30 2.39 4.46
N PRO A 8 -2.51 3.17 3.70
CA PRO A 8 -1.71 4.27 4.25
C PRO A 8 -2.51 5.45 4.77
N ASN A 9 -3.82 5.53 4.48
CA ASN A 9 -4.74 6.52 5.06
C ASN A 9 -5.55 5.93 6.24
N SER A 10 -6.25 6.79 6.98
CA SER A 10 -7.04 6.39 8.14
C SER A 10 -8.50 6.00 7.84
N SER A 11 -8.91 5.97 6.57
CA SER A 11 -10.30 5.65 6.19
C SER A 11 -10.62 4.18 6.41
N LYS A 12 -11.51 3.91 7.37
CA LYS A 12 -12.07 2.57 7.60
C LYS A 12 -12.78 2.03 6.36
N HIS A 13 -13.56 2.86 5.67
CA HIS A 13 -14.27 2.45 4.47
C HIS A 13 -13.30 1.96 3.37
N MET A 14 -12.19 2.68 3.17
CA MET A 14 -11.17 2.26 2.20
C MET A 14 -10.48 0.96 2.64
N THR A 15 -10.17 0.81 3.93
CA THR A 15 -9.59 -0.42 4.49
C THR A 15 -10.53 -1.63 4.29
N GLU A 16 -11.83 -1.48 4.51
CA GLU A 16 -12.81 -2.53 4.25
C GLU A 16 -12.90 -2.89 2.77
N HIS A 17 -12.85 -1.89 1.88
CA HIS A 17 -12.86 -2.12 0.44
C HIS A 17 -11.62 -2.92 0.00
N ILE A 18 -10.42 -2.52 0.45
CA ILE A 18 -9.17 -3.26 0.21
C ILE A 18 -9.29 -4.69 0.73
N ARG A 19 -9.83 -4.88 1.94
CA ARG A 19 -10.03 -6.21 2.52
C ARG A 19 -10.94 -7.08 1.68
N ALA A 20 -12.09 -6.54 1.25
CA ALA A 20 -13.04 -7.26 0.42
C ALA A 20 -12.41 -7.75 -0.89
N GLU A 21 -11.62 -6.91 -1.56
CA GLU A 21 -10.95 -7.31 -2.80
C GLU A 21 -9.85 -8.35 -2.58
N ILE A 22 -9.02 -8.20 -1.55
CA ILE A 22 -7.93 -9.15 -1.30
C ILE A 22 -8.46 -10.54 -0.92
N LEU A 23 -9.53 -10.60 -0.12
CA LEU A 23 -10.14 -11.87 0.27
C LEU A 23 -10.68 -12.66 -0.92
N ARG A 24 -11.00 -12.00 -2.04
CA ARG A 24 -11.47 -12.66 -3.27
C ARG A 24 -10.34 -13.25 -4.12
N ILE A 25 -9.11 -12.78 -3.95
CA ILE A 25 -7.98 -13.13 -4.83
C ILE A 25 -6.84 -13.84 -4.11
N LYS A 26 -6.81 -13.81 -2.76
CA LYS A 26 -5.78 -14.50 -1.99
C LYS A 26 -5.84 -16.01 -2.25
N ARG A 27 -4.70 -16.68 -2.12
CA ARG A 27 -4.66 -18.14 -2.06
C ARG A 27 -5.23 -18.65 -0.73
N ASP A 28 -5.67 -19.90 -0.71
CA ASP A 28 -6.24 -20.52 0.49
C ASP A 28 -5.23 -20.61 1.64
N ASP A 29 -3.95 -20.87 1.32
CA ASP A 29 -2.82 -20.98 2.25
C ASP A 29 -2.18 -19.64 2.67
N THR A 30 -2.78 -18.53 2.24
CA THR A 30 -2.32 -17.18 2.58
C THR A 30 -3.28 -16.51 3.56
N GLU A 31 -2.76 -16.10 4.70
CA GLU A 31 -3.44 -15.27 5.68
C GLU A 31 -3.14 -13.80 5.40
N VAL A 32 -4.17 -12.96 5.44
CA VAL A 32 -4.02 -11.52 5.17
C VAL A 32 -4.67 -10.72 6.28
N THR A 33 -3.89 -9.81 6.86
CA THR A 33 -4.38 -8.79 7.79
C THR A 33 -4.43 -7.45 7.05
N VAL A 34 -5.59 -6.78 7.05
CA VAL A 34 -5.76 -5.47 6.39
C VAL A 34 -6.06 -4.41 7.43
N VAL A 35 -5.17 -3.41 7.55
CA VAL A 35 -5.22 -2.36 8.58
C VAL A 35 -5.34 -0.96 7.99
N ALA A 36 -6.02 -0.07 8.72
CA ALA A 36 -5.97 1.37 8.48
C ALA A 36 -4.77 1.97 9.22
N ASN A 37 -4.19 3.04 8.67
CA ASN A 37 -3.04 3.69 9.29
C ASN A 37 -3.50 4.79 10.25
N ALA A 38 -3.58 4.47 11.53
CA ALA A 38 -3.99 5.42 12.57
C ALA A 38 -3.02 6.61 12.64
N GLY A 39 -3.54 7.83 12.74
CA GLY A 39 -2.73 9.06 12.72
C GLY A 39 -2.38 9.56 11.32
N ALA A 40 -2.71 8.82 10.25
CA ALA A 40 -2.61 9.30 8.88
C ALA A 40 -3.83 10.15 8.47
N PRO A 41 -3.71 10.99 7.42
CA PRO A 41 -4.85 11.67 6.81
C PRO A 41 -5.97 10.68 6.41
N PRO A 42 -7.25 11.12 6.36
CA PRO A 42 -8.37 10.26 5.95
C PRO A 42 -8.30 9.86 4.46
N ALA A 43 -7.62 10.66 3.64
CA ALA A 43 -7.35 10.40 2.24
C ALA A 43 -5.98 10.98 1.86
N ILE A 44 -5.34 10.43 0.84
CA ILE A 44 -4.06 10.91 0.31
C ILE A 44 -4.31 11.59 -1.03
N GLU A 45 -4.40 12.91 -1.01
CA GLU A 45 -4.76 13.68 -2.21
C GLU A 45 -3.74 14.76 -2.58
N SER A 46 -2.66 14.89 -1.80
CA SER A 46 -1.61 15.88 -1.97
C SER A 46 -0.25 15.33 -1.53
N ALA A 47 0.84 16.02 -1.89
CA ALA A 47 2.18 15.68 -1.41
C ALA A 47 2.31 15.81 0.12
N ARG A 48 1.57 16.76 0.73
CA ARG A 48 1.47 16.89 2.19
C ARG A 48 0.85 15.64 2.82
N ASP A 49 -0.22 15.12 2.23
CA ASP A 49 -0.90 13.94 2.78
C ASP A 49 -0.01 12.70 2.66
N VAL A 50 0.74 12.57 1.56
CA VAL A 50 1.78 11.54 1.41
C VAL A 50 2.77 11.64 2.56
N ALA A 51 3.35 12.83 2.79
CA ALA A 51 4.33 13.03 3.86
C ALA A 51 3.78 12.70 5.27
N LEU A 52 2.51 13.00 5.55
CA LEU A 52 1.88 12.69 6.83
C LEU A 52 1.52 11.20 6.98
N ALA A 53 1.32 10.48 5.88
CA ALA A 53 1.04 9.04 5.91
C ALA A 53 2.29 8.20 6.23
N VAL A 54 3.49 8.68 5.91
CA VAL A 54 4.73 7.89 6.03
C VAL A 54 5.06 7.53 7.48
N PRO A 55 5.13 8.44 8.47
CA PRO A 55 5.54 8.06 9.83
C PRO A 55 4.70 6.95 10.46
N PRO A 56 3.36 7.01 10.50
CA PRO A 56 2.58 5.91 11.08
C PRO A 56 2.64 4.63 10.23
N LEU A 57 2.89 4.74 8.91
CA LEU A 57 3.10 3.57 8.05
C LEU A 57 4.39 2.83 8.43
N LEU A 58 5.49 3.54 8.68
CA LEU A 58 6.76 2.93 9.08
C LEU A 58 6.65 2.20 10.42
N GLU A 59 5.83 2.71 11.34
CA GLU A 59 5.55 2.02 12.61
C GLU A 59 4.76 0.72 12.40
N GLN A 60 3.81 0.67 11.46
CA GLN A 60 3.13 -0.58 11.09
C GLN A 60 4.10 -1.59 10.46
N VAL A 61 5.06 -1.13 9.63
CA VAL A 61 6.07 -2.00 9.03
C VAL A 61 6.95 -2.64 10.09
N LYS A 62 7.47 -1.85 11.06
CA LYS A 62 8.25 -2.39 12.19
C LYS A 62 7.46 -3.42 13.00
N ARG A 63 6.20 -3.09 13.31
CA ARG A 63 5.29 -4.02 14.00
C ARG A 63 5.09 -5.32 13.21
N ALA A 64 5.07 -5.25 11.87
CA ALA A 64 4.96 -6.45 11.04
C ALA A 64 6.16 -7.39 11.22
N ASN A 65 7.38 -6.84 11.36
CA ASN A 65 8.58 -7.62 11.68
C ASN A 65 8.41 -8.31 13.06
N GLU A 66 7.99 -7.56 14.08
CA GLU A 66 7.82 -8.06 15.46
C GLU A 66 6.74 -9.15 15.58
N GLU A 67 5.66 -9.01 14.82
CA GLU A 67 4.54 -9.97 14.81
C GLU A 67 4.76 -11.18 13.90
N GLY A 68 5.91 -11.27 13.23
CA GLY A 68 6.28 -12.39 12.37
C GLY A 68 5.40 -12.51 11.13
N TYR A 69 5.14 -11.40 10.43
CA TYR A 69 4.61 -11.44 9.07
C TYR A 69 5.71 -11.82 8.08
N ASP A 70 5.32 -12.38 6.94
CA ASP A 70 6.25 -12.75 5.86
C ASP A 70 6.45 -11.60 4.85
N ALA A 71 5.46 -10.71 4.73
CA ALA A 71 5.50 -9.57 3.82
C ALA A 71 4.53 -8.44 4.23
N VAL A 72 4.81 -7.25 3.71
CA VAL A 72 3.99 -6.04 3.80
C VAL A 72 3.59 -5.56 2.40
N ILE A 73 2.33 -5.15 2.25
CA ILE A 73 1.80 -4.46 1.07
C ILE A 73 1.36 -3.05 1.45
N ILE A 74 1.88 -2.05 0.75
CA ILE A 74 1.45 -0.64 0.84
C ILE A 74 0.31 -0.41 -0.16
N ALA A 75 -0.92 -0.35 0.33
CA ALA A 75 -2.13 -0.30 -0.50
C ALA A 75 -2.55 1.14 -0.87
N CYS A 76 -1.66 1.90 -1.52
CA CYS A 76 -1.98 3.21 -2.10
C CYS A 76 -1.18 3.44 -3.38
N PHE A 77 -1.86 3.87 -4.44
CA PHE A 77 -1.20 4.26 -5.69
C PHE A 77 -0.37 5.54 -5.45
N SER A 78 0.91 5.54 -5.81
CA SER A 78 2.01 6.43 -5.35
C SER A 78 2.92 5.86 -4.26
N ASP A 79 2.71 4.62 -3.82
CA ASP A 79 3.55 3.86 -2.88
C ASP A 79 4.20 4.71 -1.75
N PRO A 80 3.40 5.38 -0.89
CA PRO A 80 3.91 6.34 0.09
C PRO A 80 4.99 5.73 1.00
N GLY A 81 6.20 6.30 0.93
CA GLY A 81 7.30 5.90 1.80
C GLY A 81 7.89 4.52 1.52
N LEU A 82 7.65 3.91 0.34
CA LEU A 82 8.10 2.55 0.03
C LEU A 82 9.59 2.31 0.27
N GLN A 83 10.47 3.22 -0.14
CA GLN A 83 11.92 3.07 0.07
C GLN A 83 12.26 3.10 1.57
N ALA A 84 11.70 4.05 2.31
CA ALA A 84 11.88 4.10 3.77
C ALA A 84 11.30 2.86 4.47
N ALA A 85 10.18 2.32 3.98
CA ALA A 85 9.59 1.09 4.50
C ALA A 85 10.52 -0.10 4.28
N ARG A 86 11.19 -0.19 3.11
CA ARG A 86 12.21 -1.21 2.85
C ARG A 86 13.45 -1.05 3.74
N GLU A 87 13.85 0.17 4.06
CA GLU A 87 14.98 0.43 4.95
C GLU A 87 14.75 -0.04 6.40
N VAL A 88 13.50 0.01 6.89
CA VAL A 88 13.15 -0.38 8.27
C VAL A 88 12.58 -1.80 8.39
N SER A 89 12.41 -2.53 7.28
CA SER A 89 11.81 -3.86 7.27
C SER A 89 12.85 -4.95 7.13
N ASP A 90 12.67 -6.03 7.89
CA ASP A 90 13.43 -7.27 7.75
C ASP A 90 12.75 -8.26 6.77
N ILE A 91 11.57 -7.89 6.26
CA ILE A 91 10.71 -8.72 5.40
C ILE A 91 10.38 -8.00 4.09
N LEU A 92 9.71 -8.69 3.16
CA LEU A 92 9.38 -8.13 1.85
C LEU A 92 8.39 -6.97 1.98
N VAL A 93 8.70 -5.83 1.37
CA VAL A 93 7.78 -4.69 1.26
C VAL A 93 7.49 -4.37 -0.20
N LEU A 94 6.22 -4.46 -0.58
CA LEU A 94 5.73 -4.16 -1.92
C LEU A 94 4.78 -2.97 -1.91
N GLY A 95 4.97 -2.07 -2.87
CA GLY A 95 3.99 -1.04 -3.21
C GLY A 95 3.07 -1.50 -4.34
N ILE A 96 1.79 -1.11 -4.28
CA ILE A 96 0.84 -1.52 -5.31
C ILE A 96 1.05 -0.80 -6.64
N GLU A 97 1.60 0.41 -6.66
CA GLU A 97 1.91 1.12 -7.91
C GLU A 97 3.05 0.42 -8.64
N GLU A 98 4.24 0.28 -8.03
CA GLU A 98 5.40 -0.39 -8.63
C GLU A 98 5.03 -1.78 -9.14
N THR A 99 4.31 -2.56 -8.32
CA THR A 99 3.84 -3.90 -8.69
C THR A 99 2.88 -3.87 -9.88
N THR A 100 1.90 -2.93 -9.88
CA THR A 100 0.93 -2.80 -10.98
C THR A 100 1.62 -2.42 -12.28
N LEU A 101 2.58 -1.49 -12.24
CA LEU A 101 3.32 -1.04 -13.42
C LEU A 101 4.15 -2.18 -14.02
N HIS A 102 4.83 -2.97 -13.17
CA HIS A 102 5.57 -4.15 -13.63
C HIS A 102 4.66 -5.18 -14.31
N VAL A 103 3.53 -5.52 -13.70
CA VAL A 103 2.58 -6.47 -14.28
C VAL A 103 1.99 -5.93 -15.59
N ALA A 104 1.58 -4.66 -15.63
CA ALA A 104 1.01 -4.05 -16.83
C ALA A 104 2.00 -4.03 -18.01
N ALA A 105 3.29 -3.76 -17.74
CA ALA A 105 4.34 -3.78 -18.76
C ALA A 105 4.57 -5.17 -19.37
N MET A 106 4.25 -6.25 -18.65
CA MET A 106 4.35 -7.62 -19.15
C MET A 106 3.14 -8.06 -19.99
N LEU A 107 2.01 -7.37 -19.87
CA LEU A 107 0.74 -7.77 -20.49
C LEU A 107 0.44 -7.09 -21.83
N GLY A 108 1.17 -6.04 -22.21
CA GLY A 108 0.92 -5.35 -23.47
C GLY A 108 1.95 -4.29 -23.83
N HIS A 109 1.88 -3.79 -25.07
CA HIS A 109 2.82 -2.81 -25.60
C HIS A 109 2.68 -1.42 -24.95
N LYS A 110 1.47 -1.04 -24.50
CA LYS A 110 1.17 0.21 -23.79
C LYS A 110 0.07 -0.03 -22.77
N PHE A 111 0.09 0.76 -21.69
CA PHE A 111 -0.98 0.84 -20.70
C PHE A 111 -1.26 2.30 -20.32
N THR A 112 -2.36 2.55 -19.62
CA THR A 112 -2.76 3.88 -19.14
C THR A 112 -3.14 3.80 -17.67
N ILE A 113 -2.71 4.79 -16.90
CA ILE A 113 -3.07 4.95 -15.50
C ILE A 113 -4.28 5.88 -15.43
N LEU A 114 -5.34 5.44 -14.73
CA LEU A 114 -6.53 6.25 -14.45
C LEU A 114 -6.52 6.62 -12.96
N THR A 115 -6.68 7.91 -12.66
CA THR A 115 -6.68 8.44 -11.29
C THR A 115 -7.86 9.39 -11.10
N PRO A 116 -8.50 9.43 -9.92
CA PRO A 116 -9.73 10.21 -9.72
C PRO A 116 -9.53 11.73 -9.71
N LEU A 117 -8.32 12.21 -9.43
CA LEU A 117 -8.05 13.64 -9.22
C LEU A 117 -6.99 14.15 -10.19
N ALA A 118 -7.29 15.21 -10.94
CA ALA A 118 -6.35 15.82 -11.88
C ALA A 118 -5.04 16.27 -11.19
N LYS A 119 -5.13 16.77 -9.94
CA LYS A 119 -3.96 17.15 -9.12
C LYS A 119 -3.02 15.99 -8.76
N ARG A 120 -3.42 14.74 -9.01
CA ARG A 120 -2.60 13.53 -8.80
C ARG A 120 -1.90 13.05 -10.06
N ILE A 121 -2.15 13.68 -11.20
CA ILE A 121 -1.34 13.47 -12.40
C ILE A 121 0.04 14.08 -12.13
N PRO A 122 1.16 13.34 -12.33
CA PRO A 122 2.49 13.88 -12.13
C PRO A 122 2.67 15.21 -12.89
N ALA A 123 3.18 16.22 -12.19
CA ALA A 123 3.57 17.46 -12.84
C ALA A 123 4.76 17.18 -13.78
N LYS A 124 4.80 17.90 -14.91
CA LYS A 124 5.94 17.88 -15.83
C LYS A 124 7.20 18.45 -15.17
#